data_AF-A0A939HZ66-F1
#
_entry.id   AF-A0A939HZ66-F1
#
_cell.length_a   1.000
_cell.length_b   1.000
_cell.length_c   1.000
_cell.angle_alpha   90.00
_cell.angle_beta   90.00
_cell.angle_gamma   90.00
#
_symmetry.space_group_name_H-M   'P 1'
#
loop_
_entity.id
_entity.type
_entity.pdbx_description
1 polymer ?
#
loop_
_entity_poly.entity_id
_entity_poly.type
_entity_poly.pdbx_seq_one_letter_code
_entity_poly.pdbx_strand_id
1 'polypeptide(L)'
;MARTYQPVAVCGESRKYGSEWEGCPARDSSTPTDIAILRNTVARTLTRDDFAITEEPTEADSLLDEILERGFLRVGAPSNVPGLSFAEEDGSFRGMGVELSRAIAVALFDDPDAIEFVEQELADRFSNTADGTVDISIAAVQNLTRDGSLEVDYSPIYLYDGVGVLVPADSEIASVGDLEGWDIGSFDCRTSFDRCCR
;
A
#
# COMPACT_ATOMS: atom_id res chain seq x y z
N MET A 1 -2.12 29.69 6.13
CA MET A 1 -0.88 29.23 5.47
C MET A 1 -1.04 27.74 5.20
N ALA A 2 -1.54 27.39 4.01
CA ALA A 2 -1.60 26.02 3.53
C ALA A 2 -0.70 25.97 2.29
N ARG A 3 0.44 25.26 2.39
CA ARG A 3 1.24 24.94 1.22
C ARG A 3 0.60 23.71 0.59
N THR A 4 -0.16 23.92 -0.46
CA THR A 4 -0.57 22.87 -1.40
C THR A 4 0.70 22.29 -2.02
N TYR A 5 1.06 21.06 -1.64
CA TYR A 5 2.05 20.30 -2.38
C TYR A 5 1.40 19.88 -3.70
N GLN A 6 1.93 20.36 -4.82
CA GLN A 6 1.56 19.82 -6.13
C GLN A 6 2.17 18.41 -6.26
N PRO A 7 1.44 17.40 -6.77
CA PRO A 7 2.09 16.18 -7.18
C PRO A 7 3.03 16.49 -8.35
N VAL A 8 4.32 16.26 -8.14
CA VAL A 8 5.29 16.18 -9.23
C VAL A 8 4.94 14.91 -10.00
N ALA A 9 4.39 15.09 -11.20
CA ALA A 9 4.23 13.99 -12.15
C ALA A 9 5.62 13.45 -12.50
N VAL A 10 5.97 12.28 -11.95
CA VAL A 10 7.11 11.50 -12.42
C VAL A 10 6.56 10.53 -13.47
N CYS A 11 6.77 10.86 -14.75
CA CYS A 11 6.60 9.91 -15.84
C CYS A 11 7.58 8.75 -15.64
N GLY A 12 7.05 7.56 -15.35
CA GLY A 12 7.80 6.32 -15.48
C GLY A 12 7.63 5.76 -16.89
N GLU A 13 8.77 5.41 -17.48
CA GLU A 13 9.02 4.49 -18.61
C GLU A 13 9.59 5.14 -19.88
N SER A 14 10.90 5.39 -19.87
CA SER A 14 11.69 5.49 -21.11
C SER A 14 12.21 4.11 -21.49
N ARG A 15 11.57 3.44 -22.45
CA ARG A 15 12.17 2.25 -23.11
C ARG A 15 13.00 2.70 -24.31
N LYS A 16 14.22 2.17 -24.41
CA LYS A 16 15.10 2.37 -25.57
C LYS A 16 14.89 1.25 -26.58
N TYR A 17 14.28 1.55 -27.72
CA TYR A 17 14.41 0.76 -28.95
C TYR A 17 15.04 1.66 -30.01
N GLY A 18 16.28 1.36 -30.44
CA GLY A 18 16.96 2.11 -31.50
C GLY A 18 17.51 3.49 -31.09
N SER A 19 17.74 4.35 -32.09
CA SER A 19 18.47 5.63 -32.00
C SER A 19 17.57 6.89 -31.98
N GLU A 20 16.25 6.75 -31.89
CA GLU A 20 15.31 7.87 -31.90
C GLU A 20 14.43 7.87 -30.64
N TRP A 21 14.18 9.07 -30.11
CA TRP A 21 13.34 9.33 -28.95
C TRP A 21 11.98 9.84 -29.44
N GLU A 22 10.91 9.06 -29.29
CA GLU A 22 9.55 9.56 -29.48
C GLU A 22 8.99 10.08 -28.15
N GLY A 23 8.75 11.38 -28.07
CA GLY A 23 8.26 12.07 -26.87
C GLY A 23 6.73 12.14 -26.79
N CYS A 24 6.20 12.24 -25.56
CA CYS A 24 4.78 12.51 -25.29
C CYS A 24 4.31 13.80 -26.00
N PRO A 25 3.08 13.83 -26.56
CA PRO A 25 2.52 15.08 -27.07
C PRO A 25 2.28 16.08 -25.93
N ALA A 26 2.71 17.32 -26.14
CA ALA A 26 2.50 18.43 -25.22
C ALA A 26 0.99 18.72 -25.04
N ARG A 27 0.60 19.08 -23.81
CA ARG A 27 -0.76 19.50 -23.48
C ARG A 27 -1.07 20.83 -24.19
N ASP A 28 -2.16 20.85 -24.97
CA ASP A 28 -2.66 22.05 -25.66
C ASP A 28 -3.13 23.12 -24.65
N SER A 29 -2.59 24.33 -24.79
CA SER A 29 -2.86 25.50 -23.95
C SER A 29 -4.16 26.24 -24.29
N SER A 30 -5.04 25.69 -25.13
CA SER A 30 -6.26 26.36 -25.61
C SER A 30 -7.49 26.25 -24.69
N THR A 31 -7.40 25.61 -23.51
CA THR A 31 -8.53 25.56 -22.57
C THR A 31 -8.64 26.87 -21.75
N PRO A 32 -9.76 27.63 -21.86
CA PRO A 32 -9.84 28.96 -21.24
C PRO A 32 -9.77 28.90 -19.72
N THR A 33 -8.75 29.51 -19.14
CA THR A 33 -8.55 29.65 -17.68
C THR A 33 -9.10 31.01 -17.22
N ASP A 34 -10.36 31.33 -17.54
CA ASP A 34 -10.95 32.60 -17.14
C ASP A 34 -11.80 32.46 -15.87
N ILE A 35 -11.13 32.64 -14.72
CA ILE A 35 -11.72 32.72 -13.38
C ILE A 35 -12.82 33.82 -13.28
N ALA A 36 -12.86 34.76 -14.22
CA ALA A 36 -13.88 35.82 -14.26
C ALA A 36 -15.29 35.32 -14.64
N ILE A 37 -15.42 34.22 -15.38
CA ILE A 37 -16.74 33.69 -15.80
C ILE A 37 -17.42 32.95 -14.64
N LEU A 38 -16.65 32.30 -13.75
CA LEU A 38 -17.18 31.53 -12.62
C LEU A 38 -17.81 32.41 -11.52
N ARG A 39 -17.40 33.68 -11.39
CA ARG A 39 -17.90 34.56 -10.32
C ARG A 39 -19.35 35.01 -10.51
N ASN A 40 -19.84 35.15 -11.75
CA ASN A 40 -21.19 35.68 -11.99
C ASN A 40 -22.28 34.62 -12.10
N THR A 41 -21.92 33.34 -12.24
CA THR A 41 -22.91 32.24 -12.39
C THR A 41 -23.34 31.67 -11.04
N VAL A 42 -22.49 31.72 -10.02
CA VAL A 42 -22.78 31.15 -8.68
C VAL A 42 -23.53 32.13 -7.76
N ALA A 43 -23.63 33.41 -8.12
CA ALA A 43 -24.23 34.45 -7.27
C ALA A 43 -25.77 34.49 -7.30
N ARG A 44 -26.45 33.57 -8.00
CA ARG A 44 -27.92 33.49 -8.01
C ARG A 44 -28.39 32.13 -7.52
N THR A 45 -28.95 32.16 -6.30
CA THR A 45 -29.86 31.17 -5.72
C THR A 45 -29.18 29.90 -5.20
N LEU A 46 -28.60 29.96 -4.00
CA LEU A 46 -28.52 28.82 -3.09
C LEU A 46 -28.87 29.33 -1.69
N THR A 47 -30.10 29.09 -1.26
CA THR A 47 -30.50 29.26 0.14
C THR A 47 -29.91 28.11 0.95
N ARG A 48 -29.74 28.35 2.26
CA ARG A 48 -29.05 27.45 3.20
C ARG A 48 -29.70 26.07 3.38
N ASP A 49 -30.87 25.86 2.79
CA ASP A 49 -31.70 24.66 2.94
C ASP A 49 -31.48 23.61 1.84
N ASP A 50 -30.69 23.90 0.80
CA ASP A 50 -30.43 22.95 -0.31
C ASP A 50 -29.32 21.91 -0.02
N PHE A 51 -28.67 21.99 1.15
CA PHE A 51 -27.63 21.04 1.60
C PHE A 51 -28.16 20.00 2.59
N ALA A 52 -29.41 19.58 2.44
CA ALA A 52 -29.85 18.32 3.03
C ALA A 52 -29.24 17.17 2.20
N ILE A 53 -28.07 16.68 2.64
CA ILE A 53 -27.59 15.36 2.24
C ILE A 53 -28.55 14.37 2.90
N THR A 54 -29.55 13.92 2.15
CA THR A 54 -30.26 12.69 2.51
C THR A 54 -29.27 11.57 2.25
N GLU A 55 -28.56 11.12 3.29
CA GLU A 55 -27.85 9.85 3.24
C GLU A 55 -28.93 8.77 3.18
N GLU A 56 -29.24 8.31 1.97
CA GLU A 56 -29.91 7.02 1.77
C GLU A 56 -28.96 5.97 2.38
N PRO A 57 -29.36 5.20 3.40
CA PRO A 57 -28.50 4.18 3.97
C PRO A 57 -28.37 3.09 2.91
N THR A 58 -27.23 3.08 2.21
CA THR A 58 -26.81 1.89 1.49
C THR A 58 -26.23 0.95 2.54
N GLU A 59 -27.08 0.15 3.18
CA GLU A 59 -26.70 -1.10 3.86
C GLU A 59 -26.15 -2.06 2.78
N ALA A 60 -24.97 -1.74 2.24
CA ALA A 60 -24.02 -2.79 1.98
C ALA A 60 -23.27 -2.93 3.30
N ASP A 61 -23.37 -4.08 3.96
CA ASP A 61 -22.57 -4.38 5.14
C ASP A 61 -21.13 -4.05 4.80
N SER A 62 -20.53 -3.13 5.56
CA SER A 62 -19.14 -2.78 5.32
C SER A 62 -18.27 -3.96 5.73
N LEU A 63 -17.07 -4.10 5.16
CA LEU A 63 -16.11 -5.12 5.63
C LEU A 63 -15.89 -5.05 7.15
N LEU A 64 -15.96 -3.84 7.73
CA LEU A 64 -15.88 -3.65 9.17
C LEU A 64 -17.08 -4.28 9.90
N ASP A 65 -18.30 -4.12 9.39
CA ASP A 65 -19.49 -4.72 9.98
C ASP A 65 -19.38 -6.25 9.96
N GLU A 66 -18.94 -6.83 8.84
CA GLU A 66 -18.69 -8.28 8.73
C GLU A 66 -17.65 -8.77 9.76
N ILE A 67 -16.58 -8.00 9.98
CA ILE A 67 -15.54 -8.31 10.97
C ILE A 67 -16.11 -8.23 12.39
N LEU A 68 -16.89 -7.19 12.69
CA LEU A 68 -17.50 -6.98 14.00
C LEU A 68 -18.52 -8.07 14.33
N GLU A 69 -19.35 -8.46 13.37
CA GLU A 69 -20.31 -9.56 13.51
C GLU A 69 -19.62 -10.91 13.69
N ARG A 70 -18.52 -11.14 12.95
CA ARG A 70 -17.70 -12.34 13.07
C ARG A 70 -16.98 -12.43 14.42
N GLY A 71 -16.67 -11.29 15.04
CA GLY A 71 -16.06 -11.20 16.37
C GLY A 71 -14.56 -11.46 16.42
N PHE A 72 -13.88 -11.51 15.26
CA PHE A 72 -12.43 -11.63 15.17
C PHE A 72 -11.88 -11.12 13.84
N LEU A 73 -10.62 -10.68 13.86
CA LEU A 73 -9.89 -10.18 12.69
C LEU A 73 -9.05 -11.28 12.03
N ARG A 74 -9.16 -11.46 10.71
CA ARG A 74 -8.29 -12.36 9.93
C ARG A 74 -7.06 -11.61 9.45
N VAL A 75 -5.90 -12.07 9.90
CA VAL A 75 -4.62 -11.41 9.63
C VAL A 75 -3.72 -12.34 8.85
N GLY A 76 -3.40 -11.94 7.63
CA GLY A 76 -2.43 -12.66 6.81
C GLY A 76 -0.99 -12.33 7.23
N ALA A 77 -0.27 -13.32 7.73
CA ALA A 77 1.06 -13.18 8.30
C ALA A 77 2.08 -14.15 7.66
N PRO A 78 3.26 -13.68 7.22
CA PRO A 78 4.33 -14.58 6.80
C PRO A 78 4.99 -15.23 8.02
N SER A 79 5.42 -16.48 7.89
CA SER A 79 6.04 -17.25 8.99
C SER A 79 7.56 -17.07 9.09
N ASN A 80 8.20 -16.43 8.11
CA ASN A 80 9.65 -16.44 7.90
C ASN A 80 10.30 -15.04 7.81
N VAL A 81 9.74 -14.03 8.47
CA VAL A 81 10.28 -12.65 8.48
C VAL A 81 10.60 -12.20 9.91
N PRO A 82 11.75 -12.64 10.48
CA PRO A 82 12.14 -12.30 11.84
C PRO A 82 12.07 -10.80 12.13
N GLY A 83 11.50 -10.44 13.28
CA GLY A 83 11.28 -9.06 13.70
C GLY A 83 9.93 -8.47 13.25
N LEU A 84 9.40 -8.89 12.10
CA LEU A 84 8.06 -8.49 11.64
C LEU A 84 7.01 -9.54 11.96
N SER A 85 7.23 -10.78 11.50
CA SER A 85 6.36 -11.92 11.74
C SER A 85 7.12 -13.22 11.56
N PHE A 86 7.09 -14.05 12.58
CA PHE A 86 7.76 -15.33 12.63
C PHE A 86 6.87 -16.35 13.34
N ALA A 87 6.75 -17.56 12.78
CA ALA A 87 6.03 -18.65 13.41
C ALA A 87 6.95 -19.38 14.41
N GLU A 88 6.48 -19.53 15.64
CA GLU A 88 7.15 -20.26 16.70
C GLU A 88 6.87 -21.77 16.61
N GLU A 89 7.65 -22.57 17.34
CA GLU A 89 7.48 -24.03 17.38
C GLU A 89 6.10 -24.47 17.92
N ASP A 90 5.46 -23.64 18.73
CA ASP A 90 4.11 -23.87 19.26
C ASP A 90 2.99 -23.46 18.30
N GLY A 91 3.34 -22.97 17.10
CA GLY A 91 2.41 -22.49 16.09
C GLY A 91 1.91 -21.07 16.32
N SER A 92 2.36 -20.38 17.38
CA SER A 92 2.05 -18.96 17.58
C SER A 92 2.89 -18.07 16.67
N PHE A 93 2.37 -16.90 16.32
CA PHE A 93 3.13 -15.88 15.61
C PHE A 93 3.72 -14.86 16.59
N ARG A 94 4.94 -14.41 16.33
CA ARG A 94 5.58 -13.29 17.06
C ARG A 94 6.22 -12.29 16.10
N GLY A 95 6.30 -11.04 16.53
CA GLY A 95 6.96 -9.96 15.79
C GLY A 95 6.16 -8.66 15.82
N MET A 96 6.77 -7.58 15.33
CA MET A 96 6.16 -6.25 15.39
C MET A 96 4.82 -6.16 14.62
N GLY A 97 4.70 -6.84 13.48
CA GLY A 97 3.46 -6.86 12.71
C GLY A 97 2.35 -7.62 13.44
N VAL A 98 2.70 -8.69 14.14
CA VAL A 98 1.77 -9.48 14.97
C VAL A 98 1.25 -8.63 16.13
N GLU A 99 2.12 -7.91 16.84
CA GLU A 99 1.73 -7.04 17.94
C GLU A 99 0.88 -5.86 17.46
N LEU A 100 1.15 -5.32 16.27
CA LEU A 100 0.29 -4.31 15.65
C LEU A 100 -1.12 -4.86 15.40
N SER A 101 -1.23 -6.08 14.88
CA SER A 101 -2.52 -6.73 14.69
C SER A 101 -3.27 -6.96 16.00
N ARG A 102 -2.58 -7.39 17.08
CA ARG A 102 -3.15 -7.49 18.44
C ARG A 102 -3.68 -6.15 18.93
N ALA A 103 -2.95 -5.06 18.69
CA ALA A 103 -3.42 -3.72 19.04
C ALA A 103 -4.69 -3.32 18.28
N ILE A 104 -4.83 -3.72 17.01
CA ILE A 104 -6.05 -3.52 16.23
C ILE A 104 -7.20 -4.33 16.81
N ALA A 105 -6.98 -5.60 17.17
CA ALA A 105 -8.01 -6.44 17.77
C ALA A 105 -8.49 -5.90 19.13
N VAL A 106 -7.58 -5.41 19.98
CA VAL A 106 -7.96 -4.70 21.21
C VAL A 106 -8.83 -3.47 20.89
N ALA A 107 -8.51 -2.71 19.86
CA ALA A 107 -9.29 -1.54 19.48
C ALA A 107 -10.70 -1.89 18.96
N LEU A 108 -10.87 -3.06 18.33
CA LEU A 108 -12.15 -3.51 17.78
C LEU A 108 -13.00 -4.28 18.79
N PHE A 109 -12.38 -5.11 19.62
CA PHE A 109 -13.04 -6.15 20.43
C PHE A 109 -12.73 -6.08 21.93
N ASP A 110 -11.83 -5.20 22.37
CA ASP A 110 -11.25 -5.18 23.73
C ASP A 110 -10.57 -6.51 24.12
N ASP A 111 -10.17 -7.30 23.11
CA ASP A 111 -9.54 -8.61 23.25
C ASP A 111 -8.34 -8.74 22.30
N PRO A 112 -7.09 -8.88 22.80
CA PRO A 112 -5.91 -9.06 21.96
C PRO A 112 -5.88 -10.42 21.24
N ASP A 113 -6.65 -11.39 21.71
CA ASP A 113 -6.69 -12.75 21.18
C ASP A 113 -7.84 -12.96 20.17
N ALA A 114 -8.64 -11.92 19.89
CA ALA A 114 -9.69 -11.90 18.85
C ALA A 114 -9.11 -11.81 17.43
N ILE A 115 -8.14 -12.68 17.11
CA ILE A 115 -7.42 -12.73 15.84
C ILE A 115 -7.31 -14.17 15.35
N GLU A 116 -7.57 -14.36 14.06
CA GLU A 116 -7.20 -15.55 13.31
C GLU A 116 -5.99 -15.24 12.42
N PHE A 117 -4.83 -15.80 12.73
CA PHE A 117 -3.66 -15.69 11.87
C PHE A 117 -3.73 -16.71 10.73
N VAL A 118 -3.67 -16.21 9.51
CA VAL A 118 -3.58 -17.01 8.29
C VAL A 118 -2.14 -16.94 7.80
N GLU A 119 -1.45 -18.08 7.81
CA GLU A 119 -0.10 -18.16 7.23
C GLU A 119 -0.19 -17.94 5.72
N GLN A 120 0.61 -17.02 5.20
CA GLN A 120 0.66 -16.74 3.77
C GLN A 120 2.06 -16.36 3.31
N GLU A 121 2.35 -16.67 2.05
CA GLU A 121 3.56 -16.21 1.40
C GLU A 121 3.48 -14.73 1.05
N LEU A 122 4.66 -14.13 1.00
CA LEU A 122 4.86 -12.74 0.65
C LEU A 122 4.41 -12.41 -0.79
N ALA A 123 4.33 -13.39 -1.70
CA ALA A 123 3.84 -13.15 -3.05
C ALA A 123 2.31 -13.06 -3.08
N ASP A 124 1.63 -13.88 -2.27
CA ASP A 124 0.17 -14.09 -2.35
C ASP A 124 -0.63 -13.06 -1.52
N ARG A 125 0.05 -12.24 -0.72
CA ARG A 125 -0.59 -11.33 0.24
C ARG A 125 -1.61 -10.37 -0.40
N PHE A 126 -1.35 -9.95 -1.63
CA PHE A 126 -2.16 -8.96 -2.32
C PHE A 126 -3.44 -9.60 -2.85
N SER A 127 -3.34 -10.77 -3.50
CA SER A 127 -4.50 -11.55 -3.92
C SER A 127 -5.32 -12.03 -2.73
N ASN A 128 -4.67 -12.50 -1.66
CA ASN A 128 -5.38 -12.96 -0.47
C ASN A 128 -6.18 -11.84 0.21
N THR A 129 -5.67 -10.61 0.19
CA THR A 129 -6.40 -9.44 0.71
C THR A 129 -7.51 -9.02 -0.26
N ALA A 130 -7.23 -8.96 -1.56
CA ALA A 130 -8.21 -8.55 -2.58
C ALA A 130 -9.40 -9.52 -2.67
N ASP A 131 -9.15 -10.83 -2.55
CA ASP A 131 -10.18 -11.87 -2.62
C ASP A 131 -10.88 -12.11 -1.26
N GLY A 132 -10.54 -11.35 -0.21
CA GLY A 132 -11.15 -11.45 1.12
C GLY A 132 -10.78 -12.73 1.90
N THR A 133 -9.70 -13.41 1.51
CA THR A 133 -9.15 -14.54 2.30
C THR A 133 -8.66 -14.05 3.66
N VAL A 134 -8.07 -12.85 3.70
CA VAL A 134 -7.67 -12.14 4.92
C VAL A 134 -8.24 -10.72 4.90
N ASP A 135 -8.57 -10.17 6.07
CA ASP A 135 -9.08 -8.79 6.16
C ASP A 135 -7.93 -7.79 6.02
N ILE A 136 -6.80 -8.12 6.67
CA ILE A 136 -5.57 -7.32 6.60
C ILE A 136 -4.36 -8.22 6.38
N SER A 137 -3.36 -7.68 5.70
CA SER A 137 -2.05 -8.32 5.56
C SER A 137 -0.99 -7.49 6.25
N ILE A 138 -0.08 -8.15 6.98
CA ILE A 138 1.12 -7.50 7.53
C ILE A 138 2.31 -7.59 6.54
N ALA A 139 3.35 -6.80 6.80
CA ALA A 139 4.59 -6.77 6.02
C ALA A 139 4.45 -6.35 4.54
N ALA A 140 3.44 -5.53 4.21
CA ALA A 140 3.29 -4.91 2.89
C ALA A 140 4.01 -3.55 2.82
N VAL A 141 4.70 -3.30 1.70
CA VAL A 141 5.39 -2.04 1.43
C VAL A 141 4.60 -1.25 0.39
N GLN A 142 4.18 -0.04 0.76
CA GLN A 142 3.45 0.87 -0.11
C GLN A 142 4.40 1.57 -1.11
N ASN A 143 4.01 1.60 -2.39
CA ASN A 143 4.62 2.46 -3.40
C ASN A 143 3.57 2.88 -4.44
N LEU A 144 3.84 3.93 -5.22
CA LEU A 144 2.87 4.50 -6.16
C LEU A 144 2.34 3.49 -7.18
N THR A 145 3.20 2.62 -7.71
CA THR A 145 2.79 1.61 -8.69
C THR A 145 1.80 0.62 -8.05
N ARG A 146 2.14 0.08 -6.88
CA ARG A 146 1.30 -0.89 -6.17
C ARG A 146 -0.02 -0.30 -5.69
N ASP A 147 -0.01 0.95 -5.24
CA ASP A 147 -1.19 1.71 -4.81
C ASP A 147 -2.18 1.96 -5.97
N GLY A 148 -1.66 2.12 -7.20
CA GLY A 148 -2.48 2.33 -8.39
C GLY A 148 -2.78 1.07 -9.21
N SER A 149 -2.14 -0.06 -8.92
CA SER A 149 -2.24 -1.28 -9.74
C SER A 149 -2.82 -2.49 -9.03
N LEU A 150 -2.80 -2.51 -7.70
CA LEU A 150 -3.30 -3.63 -6.90
C LEU A 150 -4.66 -3.25 -6.33
N GLU A 151 -5.58 -4.20 -6.29
CA GLU A 151 -6.94 -4.01 -5.74
C GLU A 151 -6.93 -4.07 -4.20
N VAL A 152 -6.01 -3.34 -3.57
CA VAL A 152 -5.84 -3.29 -2.12
C VAL A 152 -5.57 -1.85 -1.68
N ASP A 153 -6.08 -1.49 -0.50
CA ASP A 153 -5.74 -0.25 0.17
C ASP A 153 -4.59 -0.46 1.18
N TYR A 154 -3.89 0.62 1.50
CA TYR A 154 -2.81 0.64 2.49
C TYR A 154 -3.22 1.41 3.76
N SER A 155 -2.75 0.93 4.90
CA SER A 155 -2.84 1.65 6.16
C SER A 155 -1.95 2.90 6.14
N PRO A 156 -2.09 3.80 7.13
CA PRO A 156 -1.03 4.76 7.44
C PRO A 156 0.33 4.05 7.63
N ILE A 157 1.41 4.75 7.30
CA ILE A 157 2.77 4.23 7.42
C ILE A 157 3.09 3.94 8.91
N TYR A 158 3.37 2.68 9.22
CA TYR A 158 3.77 2.24 10.58
C TYR A 158 5.26 1.92 10.70
N LEU A 159 5.96 1.74 9.58
CA LEU A 159 7.41 1.49 9.54
C LEU A 159 8.01 2.14 8.29
N TYR A 160 9.12 2.85 8.48
CA TYR A 160 10.02 3.25 7.39
C TYR A 160 11.19 2.29 7.36
N ASP A 161 11.35 1.56 6.26
CA ASP A 161 12.49 0.69 6.00
C ASP A 161 13.36 1.20 4.85
N GLY A 162 14.41 0.46 4.53
CA GLY A 162 15.30 0.75 3.42
C GLY A 162 15.86 -0.54 2.83
N VAL A 163 16.18 -0.50 1.54
CA VAL A 163 16.85 -1.61 0.85
C VAL A 163 18.35 -1.53 1.11
N GLY A 164 18.92 -2.62 1.62
CA GLY A 164 20.35 -2.78 1.82
C GLY A 164 20.85 -4.08 1.19
N VAL A 165 22.17 -4.21 1.07
CA VAL A 165 22.83 -5.44 0.61
C VAL A 165 23.56 -6.05 1.79
N LEU A 166 23.30 -7.33 2.05
CA LEU A 166 23.97 -8.09 3.08
C LEU A 166 25.10 -8.90 2.44
N VAL A 167 26.31 -8.72 2.96
CA VAL A 167 27.51 -9.45 2.54
C VAL A 167 28.16 -10.16 3.73
N PRO A 168 28.94 -11.23 3.50
CA PRO A 168 29.77 -11.83 4.55
C PRO A 168 30.68 -10.79 5.20
N ALA A 169 30.96 -10.96 6.51
CA ALA A 169 31.77 -10.01 7.26
C ALA A 169 33.22 -9.90 6.76
N ASP A 170 33.71 -10.93 6.06
CA ASP A 170 35.03 -11.01 5.43
C ASP A 170 35.03 -10.66 3.92
N SER A 171 33.91 -10.14 3.40
CA SER A 171 33.80 -9.72 2.00
C SER A 171 34.57 -8.43 1.70
N GLU A 172 35.14 -8.34 0.49
CA GLU A 172 35.79 -7.11 -0.02
C GLU A 172 34.78 -6.08 -0.56
N ILE A 173 33.49 -6.43 -0.65
CA ILE A 173 32.43 -5.57 -1.18
C ILE A 173 32.12 -4.46 -0.16
N ALA A 174 32.44 -3.21 -0.51
CA ALA A 174 32.23 -2.04 0.35
C ALA A 174 31.19 -1.06 -0.21
N SER A 175 30.83 -1.21 -1.49
CA SER A 175 29.91 -0.32 -2.19
C SER A 175 29.05 -1.08 -3.21
N VAL A 176 27.97 -0.44 -3.68
CA VAL A 176 27.10 -1.00 -4.74
C VAL A 176 27.88 -1.26 -6.04
N GLY A 177 28.94 -0.49 -6.31
CA GLY A 177 29.77 -0.70 -7.50
C GLY A 177 30.58 -2.00 -7.45
N ASP A 178 30.94 -2.46 -6.25
CA ASP A 178 31.71 -3.70 -6.07
C ASP A 178 30.86 -4.96 -6.29
N LEU A 179 29.54 -4.79 -6.48
CA LEU A 179 28.61 -5.88 -6.82
C LEU A 179 28.65 -6.23 -8.31
N GLU A 180 29.34 -5.45 -9.15
CA GLU A 180 29.43 -5.76 -10.58
C GLU A 180 30.10 -7.12 -10.80
N GLY A 181 29.45 -7.99 -11.59
CA GLY A 181 29.93 -9.33 -11.87
C GLY A 181 29.63 -10.38 -10.78
N TRP A 182 28.99 -9.98 -9.67
CA TRP A 182 28.53 -10.91 -8.64
C TRP A 182 27.08 -11.36 -8.87
N ASP A 183 26.78 -12.58 -8.45
CA ASP A 183 25.41 -13.09 -8.38
C ASP A 183 24.69 -12.51 -7.14
N ILE A 184 23.59 -11.80 -7.37
CA ILE A 184 22.81 -11.15 -6.31
C ILE A 184 21.49 -11.91 -6.11
N GLY A 185 21.30 -12.47 -4.91
CA GLY A 185 20.03 -13.07 -4.51
C GLY A 185 19.04 -12.00 -4.01
N SER A 186 17.79 -12.07 -4.48
CA SER A 186 16.65 -11.37 -3.89
C SER A 186 15.47 -12.32 -3.83
N PHE A 187 14.60 -12.10 -2.86
CA PHE A 187 13.27 -12.72 -2.90
C PHE A 187 12.48 -12.11 -4.04
N ASP A 188 11.73 -12.95 -4.74
CA ASP A 188 10.74 -12.49 -5.70
C ASP A 188 9.68 -11.63 -4.99
N CYS A 189 8.99 -10.81 -5.77
CA CYS A 189 7.84 -10.04 -5.28
C CYS A 189 8.15 -8.97 -4.21
N ARG A 190 9.42 -8.60 -4.03
CA ARG A 190 9.85 -7.51 -3.15
C ARG A 190 10.03 -6.21 -3.94
N THR A 191 10.01 -5.07 -3.27
CA THR A 191 10.38 -3.80 -3.92
C THR A 191 11.85 -3.77 -4.34
N SER A 192 12.72 -4.56 -3.70
CA SER A 192 14.10 -4.80 -4.15
C SER A 192 14.19 -5.56 -5.47
N PHE A 193 13.15 -6.33 -5.83
CA PHE A 193 13.06 -7.08 -7.07
C PHE A 193 11.59 -7.29 -7.46
N ASP A 194 11.01 -6.28 -8.12
CA ASP A 194 9.56 -6.19 -8.32
C ASP A 194 9.10 -6.99 -9.55
N ARG A 195 8.95 -8.31 -9.35
CA ARG A 195 8.41 -9.25 -10.35
C ARG A 195 6.98 -9.74 -10.05
N CYS A 196 6.28 -9.15 -9.08
CA CYS A 196 4.91 -9.56 -8.76
C CYS A 196 3.90 -9.28 -9.87
N CYS A 197 4.03 -8.13 -10.54
CA CYS A 197 2.97 -7.59 -11.39
C CYS A 197 3.18 -7.91 -12.89
N ARG A 198 3.69 -9.10 -13.23
CA ARG A 198 3.99 -9.49 -14.62
C ARG A 198 3.14 -10.63 -15.13
#